data_AF-A0A3M1KUD3-F1
#
_entry.id   AF-A0A3M1KUD3-F1
#
_cell.length_a   1.000
_cell.length_b   1.000
_cell.length_c   1.000
_cell.angle_alpha   90.00
_cell.angle_beta   90.00
_cell.angle_gamma   90.00
#
_symmetry.space_group_name_H-M   'P 1'
#
loop_
_entity.id
_entity.type
_entity.pdbx_description
1 polymer ?
#
loop_
_entity_poly.entity_id
_entity_poly.type
_entity_poly.pdbx_seq_one_letter_code
_entity_poly.pdbx_strand_id
1 'polypeptide(L)'
;MSISSFRGKRRALLLLAPLAVLAAVPGAARAQQRPYRITEQRRPCTDYDPLRRPFFGDLHVHTAFSQDASTQGTRNTPRDAYRFARGERLGIQPYDATGRPLRSIRLARPLDFAAV
;
A
#
# COMPACT_ATOMS: atom_id res chain seq x y z
N MET A 1 -74.65 1.07 54.44
CA MET A 1 -73.41 0.52 53.87
C MET A 1 -73.76 -0.13 52.54
N SER A 2 -73.60 0.58 51.42
CA SER A 2 -73.68 0.00 50.07
C SER A 2 -72.97 0.96 49.12
N ILE A 3 -71.88 0.51 48.52
CA ILE A 3 -70.97 1.31 47.69
C ILE A 3 -71.27 1.01 46.23
N SER A 4 -71.61 2.04 45.47
CA SER A 4 -71.89 1.98 44.03
C SER A 4 -70.65 1.65 43.21
N SER A 5 -70.79 0.68 42.30
CA SER A 5 -69.76 0.21 41.37
C SER A 5 -69.68 1.13 40.14
N PHE A 6 -68.50 1.71 39.87
CA PHE A 6 -68.22 2.48 38.66
C PHE A 6 -67.42 1.62 37.67
N ARG A 7 -68.03 1.27 36.52
CA ARG A 7 -67.37 0.59 35.39
C ARG A 7 -66.67 1.62 34.49
N GLY A 8 -65.34 1.64 34.51
CA GLY A 8 -64.53 2.41 33.55
C GLY A 8 -64.25 1.64 32.26
N LYS A 9 -64.73 2.16 31.11
CA LYS A 9 -64.40 1.64 29.77
C LYS A 9 -63.04 2.17 29.33
N ARG A 10 -62.04 1.30 29.14
CA ARG A 10 -60.73 1.68 28.57
C ARG A 10 -60.84 1.74 27.05
N ARG A 11 -60.66 2.93 26.47
CA ARG A 11 -60.50 3.11 25.02
C ARG A 11 -59.02 2.96 24.68
N ALA A 12 -58.66 1.92 23.94
CA ALA A 12 -57.32 1.74 23.39
C ALA A 12 -57.14 2.66 22.18
N LEU A 13 -56.21 3.60 22.26
CA LEU A 13 -55.83 4.48 21.16
C LEU A 13 -54.65 3.84 20.42
N LEU A 14 -54.89 3.33 19.22
CA LEU A 14 -53.85 2.80 18.32
C LEU A 14 -53.12 3.97 17.66
N LEU A 15 -51.87 4.20 18.04
CA LEU A 15 -50.98 5.17 17.38
C LEU A 15 -50.27 4.48 16.20
N LEU A 16 -50.62 4.86 14.98
CA LEU A 16 -49.90 4.51 13.76
C LEU A 16 -48.67 5.41 13.63
N ALA A 17 -47.47 4.87 13.86
CA ALA A 17 -46.21 5.59 13.63
C ALA A 17 -45.83 5.54 12.14
N PRO A 18 -45.39 6.66 11.52
CA PRO A 18 -44.98 6.66 10.12
C PRO A 18 -43.60 6.00 9.98
N LEU A 19 -43.50 5.02 9.08
CA LEU A 19 -42.26 4.33 8.75
C LEU A 19 -41.38 5.25 7.90
N ALA A 20 -40.38 5.88 8.52
CA ALA A 20 -39.39 6.69 7.81
C ALA A 20 -38.49 5.77 6.96
N VAL A 21 -38.65 5.81 5.64
CA VAL A 21 -37.76 5.14 4.70
C VAL A 21 -36.44 5.92 4.64
N LEU A 22 -35.38 5.39 5.24
CA LEU A 22 -34.03 5.92 5.13
C LEU A 22 -33.49 5.58 3.74
N ALA A 23 -33.51 6.54 2.80
CA ALA A 23 -32.84 6.38 1.52
C ALA A 23 -31.33 6.32 1.75
N ALA A 24 -30.74 5.13 1.60
CA ALA A 24 -29.30 4.94 1.64
C ALA A 24 -28.67 5.65 0.44
N VAL A 25 -28.11 6.84 0.67
CA VAL A 25 -27.27 7.51 -0.32
C VAL A 25 -26.03 6.63 -0.50
N PRO A 26 -25.76 6.10 -1.71
CA PRO A 26 -24.52 5.37 -1.95
C PRO A 26 -23.37 6.33 -1.68
N GLY A 27 -22.45 5.93 -0.80
CA GLY A 27 -21.27 6.71 -0.48
C GLY A 27 -20.43 6.91 -1.74
N ALA A 28 -20.65 8.03 -2.43
CA ALA A 28 -19.71 8.52 -3.42
C ALA A 28 -18.38 8.71 -2.70
N ALA A 29 -17.40 7.88 -3.03
CA ALA A 29 -16.04 8.02 -2.53
C ALA A 29 -15.61 9.46 -2.81
N ARG A 30 -15.55 10.29 -1.75
CA ARG A 30 -15.07 11.67 -1.89
C ARG A 30 -13.64 11.56 -2.41
N ALA A 31 -13.42 12.02 -3.64
CA ALA A 31 -12.08 12.23 -4.15
C ALA A 31 -11.36 13.13 -3.14
N GLN A 32 -10.41 12.57 -2.39
CA GLN A 32 -9.79 13.30 -1.30
C GLN A 32 -9.06 14.52 -1.88
N GLN A 33 -9.48 15.71 -1.42
CA GLN A 33 -9.05 16.98 -1.97
C GLN A 33 -7.55 17.16 -1.71
N ARG A 34 -6.77 17.38 -2.76
CA ARG A 34 -5.31 17.56 -2.64
C ARG A 34 -5.02 18.82 -1.80
N PRO A 35 -3.99 18.82 -0.94
CA PRO A 35 -3.63 20.00 -0.15
C PRO A 35 -2.92 21.10 -0.98
N TYR A 36 -2.90 20.95 -2.30
CA TYR A 36 -2.19 21.84 -3.22
C TYR A 36 -2.91 21.91 -4.58
N ARG A 37 -2.73 23.04 -5.26
CA ARG A 37 -3.25 23.25 -6.62
C ARG A 37 -2.33 22.58 -7.65
N ILE A 38 -2.90 21.85 -8.59
CA ILE A 38 -2.18 21.34 -9.77
C ILE A 38 -2.14 22.45 -10.82
N THR A 39 -0.93 22.83 -11.24
CA THR A 39 -0.70 23.87 -12.26
C THR A 39 -0.59 23.29 -13.67
N GLU A 40 -0.37 21.99 -13.78
CA GLU A 40 -0.16 21.28 -15.04
C GLU A 40 -1.44 20.62 -15.58
N GLN A 41 -1.59 20.56 -16.90
CA GLN A 41 -2.61 19.72 -17.54
C GLN A 41 -2.06 18.31 -17.73
N ARG A 42 -2.48 17.38 -16.88
CA ARG A 42 -2.10 15.97 -16.94
C ARG A 42 -3.23 15.08 -16.45
N ARG A 43 -3.22 13.82 -16.86
CA ARG A 43 -4.11 12.82 -16.27
C ARG A 43 -3.81 12.68 -14.76
N PRO A 44 -4.82 12.64 -13.88
CA PRO A 44 -4.61 12.32 -12.48
C PRO A 44 -3.91 10.97 -12.30
N CYS A 45 -3.02 10.87 -11.30
CA CYS A 45 -2.48 9.57 -10.88
C CYS A 45 -3.64 8.64 -10.51
N THR A 46 -3.60 7.41 -11.00
CA THR A 46 -4.54 6.34 -10.61
C THR A 46 -4.35 5.91 -9.16
N ASP A 47 -3.17 6.18 -8.60
CA ASP A 47 -2.73 5.68 -7.30
C ASP A 47 -2.19 6.82 -6.42
N TYR A 48 -3.08 7.78 -6.11
CA TYR A 48 -2.81 8.90 -5.22
C TYR A 48 -3.33 8.61 -3.82
N ASP A 49 -2.42 8.66 -2.84
CA ASP A 49 -2.76 8.62 -1.43
C ASP A 49 -2.53 10.02 -0.81
N PRO A 50 -3.55 10.66 -0.22
CA PRO A 50 -3.39 11.96 0.45
C PRO A 50 -2.42 11.93 1.63
N LEU A 51 -2.21 10.77 2.27
CA LEU A 51 -1.23 10.57 3.33
C LEU A 51 0.17 10.20 2.81
N ARG A 52 0.29 10.02 1.48
CA ARG A 52 1.48 9.49 0.79
C ARG A 52 1.77 8.05 1.22
N ARG A 53 2.71 7.41 0.51
CA ARG A 53 3.19 6.07 0.82
C ARG A 53 4.71 6.12 0.92
N PRO A 54 5.30 5.71 2.06
CA PRO A 54 6.75 5.61 2.16
C PRO A 54 7.20 4.41 1.31
N PHE A 55 8.18 4.65 0.44
CA PHE A 55 8.86 3.60 -0.30
C PHE A 55 10.32 3.57 0.12
N PHE A 56 10.87 2.37 0.27
CA PHE A 56 12.23 2.10 0.69
C PHE A 56 12.96 1.38 -0.44
N GLY A 57 13.98 2.02 -0.97
CA GLY A 57 14.73 1.51 -2.10
C GLY A 57 16.14 2.08 -2.17
N ASP A 58 16.85 1.67 -3.21
CA ASP A 58 18.20 2.12 -3.49
C ASP A 58 18.22 2.91 -4.80
N LEU A 59 18.91 4.05 -4.80
CA LEU A 59 19.05 4.93 -5.97
C LEU A 59 20.45 4.87 -6.58
N HIS A 60 21.41 4.23 -5.91
CA HIS A 60 22.81 4.27 -6.29
C HIS A 60 23.44 2.89 -6.16
N VAL A 61 23.27 2.08 -7.19
CA VAL A 61 23.81 0.72 -7.24
C VAL A 61 24.86 0.61 -8.34
N HIS A 62 26.05 0.12 -7.99
CA HIS A 62 27.09 -0.21 -8.96
C HIS A 62 27.02 -1.68 -9.36
N THR A 63 27.41 -1.96 -10.60
CA THR A 63 27.46 -3.32 -11.16
C THR A 63 28.76 -3.54 -11.90
N ALA A 64 28.93 -4.71 -12.52
CA ALA A 64 30.08 -5.00 -13.38
C ALA A 64 30.28 -3.99 -14.53
N PHE A 65 29.29 -3.14 -14.84
CA PHE A 65 29.39 -2.09 -15.86
C PHE A 65 29.96 -0.78 -15.33
N SER A 66 30.10 -0.62 -14.01
CA SER A 66 30.75 0.54 -13.40
C SER A 66 32.26 0.27 -13.31
N GLN A 67 33.08 1.27 -13.69
CA GLN A 67 34.54 1.13 -13.68
C GLN A 67 35.08 0.75 -12.29
N ASP A 68 34.62 1.47 -11.27
CA ASP A 68 35.04 1.32 -9.88
C ASP A 68 34.61 -0.01 -9.25
N ALA A 69 33.45 -0.54 -9.62
CA ALA A 69 32.98 -1.82 -9.12
C ALA A 69 33.64 -3.00 -9.86
N SER A 70 33.82 -2.88 -11.18
CA SER A 70 34.46 -3.90 -12.01
C SER A 70 35.93 -4.11 -11.63
N THR A 71 36.69 -3.02 -11.42
CA THR A 71 38.10 -3.10 -10.99
C THR A 71 38.25 -3.69 -9.58
N GLN A 72 37.19 -3.63 -8.76
CA GLN A 72 37.13 -4.26 -7.44
C GLN A 72 36.58 -5.70 -7.47
N GLY A 73 36.35 -6.27 -8.66
CA GLY A 73 35.96 -7.67 -8.80
C GLY A 73 34.45 -7.93 -8.72
N THR A 74 33.61 -6.89 -8.80
CA THR A 74 32.16 -7.06 -8.94
C THR A 74 31.84 -7.68 -10.30
N ARG A 75 31.15 -8.83 -10.28
CA ARG A 75 30.76 -9.57 -11.50
C ARG A 75 29.25 -9.52 -11.76
N ASN A 76 28.46 -9.04 -10.79
CA ASN A 76 27.00 -9.01 -10.88
C ASN A 76 26.53 -7.93 -11.85
N THR A 77 25.52 -8.26 -12.64
CA THR A 77 24.95 -7.39 -13.69
C THR A 77 23.78 -6.56 -13.15
N PRO A 78 23.28 -5.55 -13.89
CA PRO A 78 22.05 -4.84 -13.52
C PRO A 78 20.84 -5.77 -13.35
N ARG A 79 20.74 -6.83 -14.16
CA ARG A 79 19.69 -7.85 -13.99
C ARG A 79 19.79 -8.52 -12.62
N ASP A 80 21.00 -8.85 -12.17
CA ASP A 80 21.22 -9.48 -10.87
C ASP A 80 20.90 -8.52 -9.72
N ALA A 81 21.24 -7.23 -9.87
CA ALA A 81 20.87 -6.19 -8.90
C ALA A 81 19.33 -6.10 -8.72
N TYR A 82 18.56 -6.10 -9.81
CA TYR A 82 17.09 -6.10 -9.72
C TYR A 82 16.51 -7.40 -9.14
N ARG A 83 17.15 -8.56 -9.36
CA ARG A 83 16.75 -9.82 -8.71
C ARG A 83 17.04 -9.78 -7.20
N PHE A 84 18.23 -9.32 -6.82
CA PHE A 84 18.61 -9.15 -5.43
C PHE A 84 17.69 -8.16 -4.70
N ALA A 85 17.35 -7.04 -5.33
CA ALA A 85 16.39 -6.07 -4.79
C ALA A 85 15.00 -6.67 -4.55
N ARG A 86 14.55 -7.61 -5.40
CA ARG A 86 13.31 -8.39 -5.21
C ARG A 86 13.44 -9.52 -4.18
N GLY A 87 14.58 -9.61 -3.50
CA GLY A 87 14.82 -10.56 -2.43
C GLY A 87 15.35 -11.91 -2.90
N GLU A 88 15.89 -12.02 -4.11
CA GLU A 88 16.60 -13.22 -4.53
C GLU A 88 18.02 -13.27 -3.92
N ARG A 89 18.60 -14.47 -3.85
CA ARG A 89 19.97 -14.68 -3.35
C ARG A 89 20.97 -14.22 -4.41
N LEU A 90 21.96 -13.42 -4.02
CA LEU A 90 23.04 -12.94 -4.88
C LEU A 90 24.36 -13.62 -4.50
N GLY A 91 25.05 -14.19 -5.48
CA GLY A 91 26.40 -14.70 -5.29
C GLY A 91 27.42 -13.57 -5.29
N ILE A 92 28.36 -13.61 -4.35
CA ILE A 92 29.42 -12.61 -4.19
C ILE A 92 30.78 -13.29 -4.01
N GLN A 93 31.84 -12.49 -4.06
CA GLN A 93 33.21 -12.93 -3.84
C GLN A 93 33.41 -13.66 -2.48
N PRO A 94 34.40 -14.56 -2.38
CA PRO A 94 35.32 -14.97 -3.45
C PRO A 94 34.65 -15.89 -4.49
N TYR A 95 35.27 -16.03 -5.66
CA TYR A 95 34.82 -16.92 -6.74
C TYR A 95 35.80 -18.07 -6.92
N ASP A 96 35.32 -19.26 -7.30
CA ASP A 96 36.17 -20.41 -7.63
C ASP A 96 36.84 -20.27 -9.01
N ALA A 97 37.66 -21.26 -9.37
CA ALA A 97 38.37 -21.32 -10.65
C ALA A 97 37.45 -21.35 -11.87
N THR A 98 36.19 -21.77 -11.70
CA THR A 98 35.16 -21.77 -12.76
C THR A 98 34.29 -20.51 -12.74
N GLY A 99 34.60 -19.56 -11.85
CA GLY A 99 33.89 -18.30 -11.70
C GLY A 99 32.63 -18.38 -10.86
N ARG A 100 32.35 -19.50 -10.18
CA ARG A 100 31.16 -19.64 -9.32
C ARG A 100 31.37 -18.91 -7.99
N PRO A 101 30.35 -18.23 -7.47
CA PRO A 101 30.45 -17.55 -6.18
C PRO A 101 30.52 -18.56 -5.04
N LEU A 102 31.50 -18.40 -4.14
CA LEU A 102 31.68 -19.24 -2.96
C LEU A 102 30.87 -18.71 -1.75
N ARG A 103 30.35 -17.49 -1.85
CA ARG A 103 29.50 -16.85 -0.84
C ARG A 103 28.23 -16.32 -1.47
N SER A 104 27.21 -16.15 -0.65
CA SER A 104 25.97 -15.52 -1.08
C SER A 104 25.41 -14.60 -0.01
N ILE A 105 24.67 -13.59 -0.46
CA ILE A 105 23.94 -12.66 0.38
C ILE A 105 22.47 -12.61 -0.07
N ARG A 106 21.60 -12.16 0.84
CA ARG A 106 20.18 -11.92 0.58
C ARG A 106 19.74 -10.75 1.46
N LEU A 107 18.93 -9.85 0.92
CA LEU A 107 18.31 -8.80 1.73
C LEU A 107 17.36 -9.44 2.76
N ALA A 108 17.27 -8.84 3.95
CA ALA A 108 16.33 -9.28 5.00
C ALA A 108 14.87 -9.15 4.54
N ARG A 109 14.58 -8.17 3.68
CA ARG A 109 13.30 -7.96 2.98
C ARG A 109 13.56 -7.39 1.59
N PRO A 110 12.66 -7.62 0.61
CA PRO A 110 12.73 -6.94 -0.70
C PRO A 110 12.63 -5.41 -0.57
N LEU A 111 13.16 -4.70 -1.57
CA LEU A 111 13.01 -3.26 -1.74
C LEU A 111 11.75 -2.95 -2.54
N ASP A 112 11.18 -1.77 -2.30
CA ASP A 112 10.06 -1.26 -3.08
C ASP A 112 10.51 -0.82 -4.48
N PHE A 113 11.75 -0.34 -4.60
CA PHE A 113 12.37 0.02 -5.87
C PHE A 113 13.90 -0.11 -5.80
N ALA A 114 14.53 -0.19 -6.96
CA ALA A 114 15.95 -0.03 -7.13
C ALA A 114 16.20 0.73 -8.45
N ALA A 115 17.27 1.53 -8.49
CA ALA A 115 17.78 2.14 -9.71
C ALA A 115 19.24 1.72 -9.93
N VAL A 116 19.53 1.30 -11.16
CA VAL A 116 20.83 0.78 -11.59
C VAL A 116 21.18 1.37 -12.93
#